data_AF-A0AA91QTV1-F1
#
_entry.id   AF-A0AA91QTV1-F1
#
_cell.length_a   1.000
_cell.length_b   1.000
_cell.length_c   1.000
_cell.angle_alpha   90.00
_cell.angle_beta   90.00
_cell.angle_gamma   90.00
#
_symmetry.space_group_name_H-M   'P 1'
#
loop_
_entity.id
_entity.type
_entity.pdbx_description
1 polymer ?
#
loop_
_entity_poly.entity_id
_entity_poly.type
_entity_poly.pdbx_seq_one_letter_code
_entity_poly.pdbx_strand_id
1 'polypeptide(L)'
;MRSIVVAIAALMAITGSARAAGEKADPRALDYCKATTGTFVGVADCLPNAHLAVKTLDAFEKLYPEPAQALRTKCAERNEGNIIGTAACVTEAIRAALDLKEALPTGTTLDDPVFEAVSDSALSVKLDEAKESAKAVFPNGRAWGGSSYMPYK
;
A
#
# COMPACT_ATOMS: atom_id res chain seq x y z
N MET A 1 -61.98 -1.39 9.09
CA MET A 1 -61.44 -0.91 7.80
C MET A 1 -60.42 0.18 8.14
N ARG A 2 -59.12 -0.12 8.09
CA ARG A 2 -58.17 0.36 7.04
C ARG A 2 -58.16 1.91 7.00
N SER A 3 -57.12 2.66 7.36
CA SER A 3 -55.69 2.47 7.09
C SER A 3 -54.84 3.40 7.95
N ILE A 4 -53.77 2.89 8.57
CA ILE A 4 -52.67 3.72 9.09
C ILE A 4 -51.59 3.73 8.00
N VAL A 5 -51.37 4.87 7.38
CA VAL A 5 -50.27 5.07 6.43
C VAL A 5 -49.02 5.40 7.25
N VAL A 6 -48.16 4.40 7.43
CA VAL A 6 -46.82 4.60 7.97
C VAL A 6 -45.93 5.09 6.82
N ALA A 7 -45.61 6.38 6.81
CA ALA A 7 -44.59 6.94 5.93
C ALA A 7 -43.20 6.55 6.46
N ILE A 8 -42.64 5.48 5.91
CA ILE A 8 -41.23 5.11 6.13
C ILE A 8 -40.38 6.05 5.28
N ALA A 9 -39.84 7.10 5.90
CA ALA A 9 -38.76 7.89 5.33
C ALA A 9 -37.47 7.06 5.41
N ALA A 10 -37.27 6.20 4.41
CA ALA A 10 -35.99 5.58 4.14
C ALA A 10 -35.04 6.66 3.61
N LEU A 11 -34.34 7.34 4.52
CA LEU A 11 -33.14 8.10 4.17
C LEU A 11 -32.04 7.08 3.84
N MET A 12 -32.06 6.57 2.62
CA MET A 12 -30.96 5.81 2.05
C MET A 12 -29.73 6.73 1.98
N ALA A 13 -28.82 6.55 2.93
CA ALA A 13 -27.44 6.97 2.79
C ALA A 13 -26.77 6.10 1.71
N ILE A 14 -26.98 6.50 0.45
CA ILE A 14 -26.23 6.05 -0.72
C ILE A 14 -25.89 7.36 -1.41
N THR A 15 -24.66 7.87 -1.31
CA THR A 15 -23.54 7.44 -2.16
C THR A 15 -22.26 7.54 -1.33
N GLY A 16 -21.53 6.45 -1.09
CA GLY A 16 -20.84 5.78 -2.19
C GLY A 16 -19.63 6.64 -2.54
N SER A 17 -18.50 6.30 -1.92
CA SER A 17 -17.15 6.77 -2.20
C SER A 17 -17.01 7.22 -3.66
N ALA A 18 -16.84 8.52 -3.89
CA ALA A 18 -16.32 9.05 -5.14
C ALA A 18 -14.85 8.61 -5.28
N ARG A 19 -14.61 7.31 -5.53
CA ARG A 19 -13.28 6.74 -5.71
C ARG A 19 -13.03 6.52 -7.20
N ALA A 20 -12.01 7.20 -7.71
CA ALA A 20 -11.11 6.73 -8.76
C ALA A 20 -11.62 6.61 -10.22
N ALA A 21 -12.65 7.31 -10.65
CA ALA A 21 -12.95 7.45 -12.08
C ALA A 21 -12.15 8.64 -12.68
N GLY A 22 -10.84 8.49 -12.88
CA GLY A 22 -10.04 9.49 -13.60
C GLY A 22 -8.57 9.60 -13.25
N GLU A 23 -8.09 8.95 -12.18
CA GLU A 23 -6.67 8.95 -11.88
C GLU A 23 -5.92 8.07 -12.89
N LYS A 24 -4.95 8.66 -13.58
CA LYS A 24 -4.08 7.94 -14.52
C LYS A 24 -2.92 7.29 -13.77
N ALA A 25 -2.28 6.33 -14.41
CA ALA A 25 -1.03 5.74 -13.93
C ALA A 25 0.00 6.83 -13.57
N ASP A 26 0.79 6.58 -12.53
CA ASP A 26 1.84 7.50 -12.09
C ASP A 26 2.95 7.54 -13.17
N PRO A 27 3.41 8.73 -13.60
CA PRO A 27 4.45 8.83 -14.63
C PRO A 27 5.75 8.15 -14.23
N ARG A 28 6.13 8.15 -12.94
CA ARG A 28 7.35 7.46 -12.47
C ARG A 28 7.26 5.96 -12.64
N ALA A 29 6.07 5.38 -12.47
CA ALA A 29 5.82 3.96 -12.69
C ALA A 29 5.93 3.61 -14.19
N LEU A 30 5.41 4.48 -15.06
CA LEU A 30 5.53 4.30 -16.51
C LEU A 30 7.00 4.35 -16.95
N ASP A 31 7.77 5.32 -16.46
CA ASP A 31 9.18 5.47 -16.81
C ASP A 31 10.02 4.30 -16.32
N TYR A 32 9.75 3.80 -15.10
CA TYR A 32 10.34 2.56 -14.59
C TYR A 32 10.04 1.39 -15.54
N CYS A 33 8.77 1.15 -15.87
CA CYS A 33 8.40 0.01 -16.71
C CYS A 33 8.96 0.08 -18.14
N LYS A 34 9.09 1.29 -18.71
CA LYS A 34 9.75 1.49 -20.00
C LYS A 34 11.22 1.08 -19.94
N ALA A 35 11.92 1.50 -18.88
CA ALA A 35 13.33 1.18 -18.69
C ALA A 35 13.58 -0.32 -18.45
N THR A 36 12.64 -1.01 -17.80
CA THR A 36 12.80 -2.44 -17.44
C THR A 36 12.40 -3.41 -18.56
N THR A 37 11.36 -3.11 -19.35
CA THR A 37 10.71 -4.15 -20.20
C THR A 37 10.91 -3.98 -21.71
N GLY A 38 11.19 -2.76 -22.18
CA GLY A 38 11.47 -2.48 -23.60
C GLY A 38 10.34 -2.74 -24.60
N THR A 39 9.15 -3.20 -24.18
CA THR A 39 8.02 -3.53 -25.06
C THR A 39 6.71 -3.00 -24.51
N PHE A 40 5.72 -2.70 -25.37
CA PHE A 40 4.42 -2.19 -24.90
C PHE A 40 3.65 -3.22 -24.04
N VAL A 41 3.79 -4.52 -24.35
CA VAL A 41 3.18 -5.61 -23.57
C VAL A 41 3.83 -5.69 -22.19
N GLY A 42 5.16 -5.67 -22.12
CA GLY A 42 5.87 -5.66 -20.86
C GLY A 42 5.57 -4.44 -20.01
N VAL A 43 5.40 -3.26 -20.64
CA VAL A 43 4.95 -2.05 -19.92
C VAL A 43 3.54 -2.26 -19.37
N ALA A 44 2.60 -2.79 -20.15
CA ALA A 44 1.23 -3.03 -19.70
C ALA A 44 1.18 -4.00 -18.50
N ASP A 45 2.01 -5.04 -18.50
CA ASP A 45 2.10 -6.02 -17.42
C ASP A 45 2.80 -5.46 -16.16
N CYS A 46 3.83 -4.63 -16.34
CA CYS A 46 4.59 -4.02 -15.25
C CYS A 46 3.82 -2.88 -14.55
N LEU A 47 3.06 -2.09 -15.31
CA LEU A 47 2.53 -0.81 -14.87
C LEU A 47 1.63 -0.88 -13.62
N PRO A 48 0.72 -1.87 -13.45
CA PRO A 48 -0.09 -1.98 -12.24
C PRO A 48 0.77 -2.14 -10.97
N ASN A 49 1.82 -2.96 -11.05
CA ASN A 49 2.73 -3.21 -9.93
C ASN A 49 3.60 -1.99 -9.63
N ALA A 50 4.18 -1.38 -10.66
CA ALA A 50 5.00 -0.19 -10.50
C ALA A 50 4.19 1.00 -9.95
N HIS A 51 2.97 1.20 -10.44
CA HIS A 51 2.09 2.27 -9.94
C HIS A 51 1.78 2.09 -8.46
N LEU A 52 1.35 0.88 -8.10
CA LEU A 52 1.07 0.55 -6.72
C LEU A 52 2.30 0.70 -5.83
N ALA A 53 3.48 0.25 -6.29
CA ALA A 53 4.73 0.40 -5.57
C ALA A 53 5.06 1.88 -5.30
N VAL A 54 4.98 2.72 -6.33
CA VAL A 54 5.22 4.17 -6.19
C VAL A 54 4.26 4.78 -5.18
N LYS A 55 2.95 4.52 -5.30
CA LYS A 55 1.93 5.06 -4.39
C LYS A 55 2.11 4.55 -2.96
N THR A 56 2.53 3.30 -2.79
CA THR A 56 2.83 2.72 -1.47
C THR A 56 4.02 3.42 -0.83
N LEU A 57 5.10 3.65 -1.56
CA LEU A 57 6.31 4.30 -1.03
C LEU A 57 6.07 5.79 -0.71
N ASP A 58 5.33 6.51 -1.55
CA ASP A 58 4.94 7.90 -1.27
C ASP A 58 4.04 7.99 -0.03
N ALA A 59 3.06 7.08 0.09
CA ALA A 59 2.19 7.03 1.25
C ALA A 59 2.99 6.71 2.53
N PHE A 60 3.91 5.77 2.45
CA PHE A 60 4.81 5.45 3.57
C PHE A 60 5.63 6.67 4.00
N GLU A 61 6.28 7.36 3.05
CA GLU A 61 7.09 8.56 3.32
C GLU A 61 6.27 9.69 3.97
N LYS A 62 5.00 9.82 3.58
CA LYS A 62 4.08 10.82 4.13
C LYS A 62 3.52 10.45 5.51
N LEU A 63 3.20 9.18 5.73
CA LEU A 63 2.47 8.72 6.91
C LEU A 63 3.38 8.39 8.09
N TYR A 64 4.52 7.77 7.83
CA TYR A 64 5.39 7.24 8.86
C TYR A 64 6.46 8.25 9.27
N PRO A 65 6.81 8.32 10.56
CA PRO A 65 7.76 9.31 11.08
C PRO A 65 9.19 9.06 10.58
N GLU A 66 10.08 10.03 10.78
CA GLU A 66 11.48 9.95 10.33
C GLU A 66 12.20 8.64 10.69
N PRO A 67 12.09 8.09 11.92
CA PRO A 67 12.79 6.84 12.26
C PRO A 67 12.39 5.65 11.38
N ALA A 68 11.15 5.61 10.91
CA ALA A 68 10.68 4.57 9.99
C ALA A 68 11.31 4.68 8.59
N GLN A 69 11.81 5.85 8.19
CA GLN A 69 12.36 6.04 6.85
C GLN A 69 13.64 5.22 6.62
N ALA A 70 14.35 4.85 7.69
CA ALA A 70 15.47 3.91 7.62
C ALA A 70 15.06 2.55 7.03
N LEU A 71 13.83 2.08 7.30
CA LEU A 71 13.29 0.84 6.72
C LEU A 71 13.20 0.94 5.20
N ARG A 72 12.60 2.03 4.68
CA ARG A 72 12.47 2.25 3.24
C ARG A 72 13.83 2.28 2.55
N THR A 73 14.79 3.04 3.11
CA THR A 73 16.15 3.12 2.58
C THR A 73 16.81 1.74 2.52
N LYS A 74 16.73 0.96 3.60
CA LYS A 74 17.29 -0.40 3.65
C LYS A 74 16.61 -1.35 2.67
N CYS A 75 15.30 -1.28 2.52
CA CYS A 75 14.57 -2.06 1.53
C CYS A 75 14.98 -1.68 0.10
N ALA A 76 15.23 -0.39 -0.18
CA ALA A 76 15.69 0.07 -1.49
C ALA A 76 17.10 -0.43 -1.80
N GLU A 77 18.03 -0.35 -0.83
CA GLU A 77 19.38 -0.89 -0.92
C GLU A 77 19.34 -2.41 -1.20
N ARG A 78 18.56 -3.17 -0.42
CA ARG A 78 18.46 -4.63 -0.54
C ARG A 78 17.84 -5.09 -1.86
N ASN A 79 16.97 -4.29 -2.45
CA ASN A 79 16.30 -4.60 -3.71
C ASN A 79 16.94 -3.87 -4.90
N GLU A 80 18.16 -3.34 -4.75
CA GLU A 80 18.96 -2.76 -5.83
C GLU A 80 18.21 -1.69 -6.64
N GLY A 81 17.38 -0.88 -5.97
CA GLY A 81 16.56 0.13 -6.61
C GLY A 81 15.34 -0.39 -7.38
N ASN A 82 15.03 -1.69 -7.36
CA ASN A 82 13.76 -2.23 -7.83
C ASN A 82 12.62 -1.69 -6.95
N ILE A 83 11.85 -0.74 -7.49
CA ILE A 83 10.79 -0.06 -6.75
C ILE A 83 9.68 -1.02 -6.30
N ILE A 84 9.36 -2.05 -7.10
CA ILE A 84 8.36 -3.06 -6.77
C ILE A 84 8.86 -3.90 -5.60
N GLY A 85 10.08 -4.42 -5.67
CA GLY A 85 10.70 -5.17 -4.58
C GLY A 85 10.83 -4.35 -3.30
N THR A 86 11.18 -3.07 -3.43
CA THR A 86 11.28 -2.13 -2.30
C THR A 86 9.95 -1.95 -1.59
N ALA A 87 8.86 -1.69 -2.33
CA ALA A 87 7.54 -1.52 -1.75
C ALA A 87 7.00 -2.81 -1.09
N ALA A 88 7.33 -3.99 -1.66
CA ALA A 88 7.00 -5.28 -1.04
C ALA A 88 7.74 -5.44 0.29
N CYS A 89 9.06 -5.22 0.27
CA CYS A 89 9.90 -5.30 1.46
C CYS A 89 9.39 -4.40 2.59
N VAL A 90 9.02 -3.14 2.30
CA VAL A 90 8.45 -2.21 3.28
C VAL A 90 7.12 -2.74 3.83
N THR A 91 6.21 -3.16 2.95
CA THR A 91 4.87 -3.64 3.35
C THR A 91 4.97 -4.87 4.26
N GLU A 92 5.81 -5.83 3.89
CA GLU A 92 5.98 -7.08 4.63
C GLU A 92 6.72 -6.86 5.96
N ALA A 93 7.67 -5.91 6.01
CA ALA A 93 8.33 -5.53 7.25
C ALA A 93 7.37 -4.85 8.25
N ILE A 94 6.48 -3.96 7.78
CA ILE A 94 5.43 -3.38 8.64
C ILE A 94 4.54 -4.48 9.20
N ARG A 95 4.07 -5.39 8.34
CA ARG A 95 3.23 -6.51 8.77
C ARG A 95 3.94 -7.37 9.82
N ALA A 96 5.19 -7.75 9.57
CA ALA A 96 5.98 -8.52 10.52
C ALA A 96 6.18 -7.78 11.86
N ALA A 97 6.36 -6.46 11.83
CA ALA A 97 6.47 -5.65 13.05
C ALA A 97 5.16 -5.61 13.85
N LEU A 98 4.01 -5.52 13.17
CA LEU A 98 2.69 -5.59 13.82
C LEU A 98 2.45 -6.97 14.43
N ASP A 99 2.65 -8.04 13.65
CA ASP A 99 2.51 -9.43 14.11
C ASP A 99 3.42 -9.69 15.32
N LEU A 100 4.66 -9.19 15.29
CA LEU A 100 5.60 -9.29 16.41
C LEU A 100 5.12 -8.51 17.62
N LYS A 101 4.61 -7.28 17.46
CA LYS A 101 4.09 -6.45 18.56
C LYS A 101 2.90 -7.10 19.26
N GLU A 102 2.02 -7.77 18.51
CA GLU A 102 0.92 -8.54 19.08
C GLU A 102 1.39 -9.79 19.84
N ALA A 103 2.51 -10.38 19.41
CA ALA A 103 3.09 -11.57 20.04
C ALA A 103 3.96 -11.26 21.28
N LEU A 104 4.39 -10.02 21.48
CA LEU A 104 5.24 -9.64 22.61
C LEU A 104 4.44 -9.63 23.94
N PRO A 105 5.06 -10.02 25.06
CA PRO A 105 4.44 -9.88 26.38
C PRO A 105 4.15 -8.41 26.68
N THR A 106 2.97 -8.13 27.24
CA THR A 106 2.56 -6.76 27.61
C THR A 106 3.64 -6.06 28.45
N GLY A 107 4.05 -4.87 28.00
CA GLY A 107 5.07 -4.06 28.66
C GLY A 107 6.51 -4.36 28.23
N THR A 108 6.73 -5.26 27.28
CA THR A 108 8.05 -5.53 26.69
C THR A 108 8.32 -4.58 25.52
N THR A 109 9.53 -4.06 25.44
CA THR A 109 10.06 -3.27 24.31
C THR A 109 11.17 -4.05 23.60
N LEU A 110 11.39 -3.77 22.32
CA LEU A 110 12.55 -4.29 21.58
C LEU A 110 13.71 -3.30 21.52
N ASP A 111 13.53 -2.09 22.08
CA ASP A 111 14.48 -0.97 22.04
C ASP A 111 14.99 -0.65 20.62
N ASP A 112 14.18 -0.95 19.60
CA ASP A 112 14.45 -0.67 18.21
C ASP A 112 13.54 0.50 17.75
N PRO A 113 14.11 1.68 17.46
CA PRO A 113 13.32 2.85 17.08
C PRO A 113 12.62 2.69 15.71
N VAL A 114 13.12 1.82 14.82
CA VAL A 114 12.45 1.51 13.56
C VAL A 114 11.22 0.66 13.84
N PHE A 115 11.36 -0.39 14.65
CA PHE A 115 10.26 -1.26 15.05
C PHE A 115 9.12 -0.48 15.69
N GLU A 116 9.42 0.40 16.66
CA GLU A 116 8.39 1.22 17.32
C GLU A 116 7.71 2.18 16.34
N ALA A 117 8.46 2.75 15.41
CA ALA A 117 7.94 3.68 14.42
C ALA A 117 7.04 3.03 13.35
N VAL A 118 7.25 1.75 13.03
CA VAL A 118 6.47 1.04 11.99
C VAL A 118 5.34 0.18 12.54
N SER A 119 5.34 -0.12 13.84
CA SER A 119 4.37 -0.98 14.52
C SER A 119 3.12 -0.24 15.04
N ASP A 120 2.70 0.82 14.34
CA ASP A 120 1.44 1.52 14.58
C ASP A 120 0.35 0.99 13.63
N SER A 121 -0.64 0.29 14.18
CA SER A 121 -1.74 -0.30 13.43
C SER A 121 -2.61 0.76 12.73
N ALA A 122 -2.76 1.96 13.29
CA ALA A 122 -3.53 3.02 12.67
C ALA A 122 -2.83 3.59 11.42
N LEU A 123 -1.49 3.65 11.42
CA LEU A 123 -0.72 4.00 10.24
C LEU A 123 -0.78 2.89 9.17
N SER A 124 -0.73 1.63 9.58
CA SER A 124 -0.85 0.49 8.67
C SER A 124 -2.19 0.50 7.92
N VAL A 125 -3.30 0.77 8.62
CA VAL A 125 -4.62 0.88 7.99
C VAL A 125 -4.63 1.97 6.92
N LYS A 126 -4.05 3.15 7.20
CA LYS A 126 -3.97 4.24 6.22
C LYS A 126 -3.09 3.88 5.02
N LEU A 127 -2.01 3.13 5.24
CA LEU A 127 -1.17 2.62 4.15
C LEU A 127 -1.92 1.61 3.27
N ASP A 128 -2.70 0.72 3.88
CA ASP A 128 -3.55 -0.23 3.16
C ASP A 128 -4.64 0.48 2.36
N GLU A 129 -5.27 1.53 2.90
CA GLU A 129 -6.20 2.36 2.14
C GLU A 129 -5.56 3.03 0.92
N ALA A 130 -4.31 3.49 1.05
CA ALA A 130 -3.56 4.05 -0.07
C ALA A 130 -3.24 2.98 -1.13
N LYS A 131 -2.85 1.78 -0.70
CA LYS A 131 -2.61 0.62 -1.58
C LYS A 131 -3.88 0.22 -2.33
N GLU A 132 -5.02 0.11 -1.65
CA GLU A 132 -6.29 -0.24 -2.29
C GLU A 132 -6.75 0.86 -3.26
N SER A 133 -6.55 2.13 -2.91
CA SER A 133 -6.86 3.24 -3.82
C SER A 133 -5.98 3.22 -5.08
N ALA A 134 -4.70 2.87 -4.96
CA ALA A 134 -3.81 2.71 -6.10
C ALA A 134 -4.14 1.47 -6.96
N LYS A 135 -4.55 0.36 -6.34
CA LYS A 135 -5.04 -0.83 -7.06
C LYS A 135 -6.28 -0.52 -7.90
N ALA A 136 -7.18 0.33 -7.38
CA ALA A 136 -8.43 0.68 -8.07
C ALA A 136 -8.21 1.37 -9.43
N VAL A 137 -7.02 1.95 -9.68
CA VAL A 137 -6.63 2.50 -11.00
C VAL A 137 -6.52 1.40 -12.08
N PHE A 138 -6.24 0.16 -11.67
CA PHE A 138 -6.05 -0.99 -12.57
C PHE A 138 -7.00 -2.15 -12.21
N PRO A 139 -8.32 -2.01 -12.42
CA PRO A 139 -9.31 -3.00 -11.95
C PRO A 139 -9.16 -4.39 -12.57
N ASN A 140 -8.52 -4.49 -13.75
CA ASN A 140 -8.27 -5.75 -14.46
C ASN A 140 -6.84 -6.27 -14.31
N GLY A 141 -5.95 -5.51 -13.65
CA GLY A 141 -4.54 -5.88 -13.48
C GLY A 141 -4.31 -6.70 -12.21
N ARG A 142 -3.49 -7.75 -12.28
CA ARG A 142 -3.03 -8.46 -11.08
C ARG A 142 -1.90 -7.67 -10.42
N ALA A 143 -2.24 -6.80 -9.47
CA ALA A 143 -1.24 -6.13 -8.66
C ALA A 143 -0.68 -7.08 -7.58
N TRP A 144 0.66 -7.12 -7.42
CA TRP A 144 1.45 -8.01 -6.55
C TRP A 144 1.48 -9.51 -6.88
N GLY A 145 0.91 -9.95 -8.01
CA GLY A 145 0.97 -11.35 -8.42
C GLY A 145 2.34 -11.73 -9.00
N GLY A 146 3.18 -12.43 -8.24
CA GLY A 146 4.40 -13.10 -8.74
C GLY A 146 5.71 -12.29 -8.67
N SER A 147 5.75 -11.17 -7.95
CA SER A 147 6.98 -10.38 -7.78
C SER A 147 7.89 -10.98 -6.69
N SER A 148 9.11 -11.37 -7.07
CA SER A 148 10.17 -11.73 -6.11
C SER A 148 10.74 -10.47 -5.45
N TYR A 149 10.92 -10.48 -4.13
CA TYR A 149 11.57 -9.39 -3.37
C TYR A 149 12.55 -9.96 -2.34
N MET A 150 13.54 -9.15 -1.94
CA MET A 150 14.44 -9.48 -0.83
C MET A 150 13.88 -8.90 0.48
N PRO A 151 13.60 -9.73 1.50
CA PRO A 151 12.97 -9.27 2.73
C PRO A 151 13.93 -8.44 3.59
N TYR A 152 13.34 -7.59 4.43
CA TYR A 152 14.06 -6.90 5.50
C TYR A 152 14.62 -7.94 6.49
N LYS A 153 15.88 -7.77 6.90
CA LYS A 153 16.57 -8.55 7.92
C LYS A 153 17.32 -7.62 8.83
#